data_AF-A0A2N7Z5Y3-F1
#
_entry.id   AF-A0A2N7Z5Y3-F1
#
_cell.length_a   1.000
_cell.length_b   1.000
_cell.length_c   1.000
_cell.angle_alpha   90.00
_cell.angle_beta   90.00
_cell.angle_gamma   90.00
#
_symmetry.space_group_name_H-M   'P 1'
#
loop_
_entity.id
_entity.type
_entity.pdbx_description
1 polymer ?
#
loop_
_entity_poly.entity_id
_entity_poly.type
_entity_poly.pdbx_seq_one_letter_code
_entity_poly.pdbx_strand_id
1 'polypeptide(L)'
;MTLLFPDLMAELSPGLSAAGFYLGEDFSCVQEKIGAVEWYDSNSALNKILLESSGWIGVRTPVGSAIDVGAVVESFSYRNDWVSLDFGEGNKLYRIVVGRGYQGKFKVVMPGSDLLLLEDFYELDFNDVDDEFLIIENGEYIEGVSFITDYRAPLEYESNQKIELISVHDWSFQ
;
A
#
# COMPACT_ATOMS: atom_id res chain seq x y z
N MET A 1 6.88 -21.13 -7.09
CA MET A 1 5.49 -21.01 -7.57
C MET A 1 5.37 -19.60 -8.13
N THR A 2 5.08 -19.45 -9.43
CA THR A 2 5.28 -18.21 -10.22
C THR A 2 4.17 -17.20 -9.96
N LEU A 3 4.51 -15.99 -9.53
CA LEU A 3 3.52 -14.96 -9.14
C LEU A 3 3.54 -13.80 -10.13
N LEU A 4 3.19 -14.08 -11.39
CA LEU A 4 3.12 -13.10 -12.49
C LEU A 4 2.05 -12.00 -12.29
N PHE A 5 1.13 -12.20 -11.33
CA PHE A 5 0.02 -11.32 -11.01
C PHE A 5 -0.27 -11.40 -9.51
N PRO A 6 -0.62 -10.28 -8.83
CA PRO A 6 -1.02 -10.32 -7.42
C PRO A 6 -2.30 -11.14 -7.20
N ASP A 7 -2.45 -11.72 -6.02
CA ASP A 7 -3.72 -12.32 -5.58
C ASP A 7 -4.68 -11.23 -5.09
N LEU A 8 -5.53 -10.74 -6.00
CA LEU A 8 -6.47 -9.66 -5.72
C LEU A 8 -7.61 -10.05 -4.75
N MET A 9 -7.71 -11.32 -4.37
CA MET A 9 -8.75 -11.85 -3.48
C MET A 9 -8.21 -12.23 -2.10
N ALA A 10 -6.90 -12.17 -1.90
CA ALA A 10 -6.27 -12.54 -0.63
C ALA A 10 -6.82 -11.71 0.53
N GLU A 11 -6.95 -12.30 1.70
CA GLU A 11 -7.29 -11.52 2.89
C GLU A 11 -6.12 -10.61 3.29
N LEU A 12 -6.47 -9.47 3.89
CA LEU A 12 -5.51 -8.50 4.42
C LEU A 12 -5.17 -8.88 5.86
N SER A 13 -3.88 -9.10 6.14
CA SER A 13 -3.38 -9.37 7.49
C SER A 13 -2.47 -8.23 7.94
N PRO A 14 -2.91 -7.39 8.90
CA PRO A 14 -2.11 -6.28 9.43
C PRO A 14 -0.72 -6.72 9.85
N GLY A 15 0.30 -5.94 9.49
CA GLY A 15 1.69 -6.22 9.84
C GLY A 15 2.28 -7.50 9.24
N LEU A 16 1.58 -8.15 8.28
CA LEU A 16 2.02 -9.46 7.79
C LEU A 16 1.95 -9.60 6.27
N SER A 17 0.78 -9.45 5.65
CA SER A 17 0.61 -9.82 4.24
C SER A 17 -0.62 -9.25 3.56
N ALA A 18 -0.50 -9.03 2.26
CA ALA A 18 -1.59 -8.64 1.37
C ALA A 18 -1.26 -9.05 -0.08
N ALA A 19 -2.27 -9.24 -0.91
CA ALA A 19 -2.12 -9.49 -2.35
C ALA A 19 -1.22 -10.69 -2.76
N GLY A 20 -1.01 -11.65 -1.86
CA GLY A 20 -0.11 -12.79 -2.07
C GLY A 20 1.37 -12.52 -1.77
N PHE A 21 1.69 -11.37 -1.15
CA PHE A 21 3.03 -10.98 -0.70
C PHE A 21 3.08 -10.85 0.82
N TYR A 22 4.25 -11.10 1.39
CA TYR A 22 4.52 -10.98 2.82
C TYR A 22 5.51 -9.85 3.09
N LEU A 23 5.29 -9.12 4.17
CA LEU A 23 6.26 -8.15 4.67
C LEU A 23 7.56 -8.86 5.09
N GLY A 24 8.69 -8.16 4.95
CA GLY A 24 10.03 -8.69 5.19
C GLY A 24 10.58 -9.58 4.06
N GLU A 25 9.83 -9.78 2.97
CA GLU A 25 10.36 -10.43 1.77
C GLU A 25 11.46 -9.58 1.11
N ASP A 26 12.53 -10.25 0.66
CA ASP A 26 13.60 -9.59 -0.09
C ASP A 26 13.10 -9.16 -1.47
N PHE A 27 13.56 -7.99 -1.92
CA PHE A 27 13.30 -7.47 -3.26
C PHE A 27 13.59 -8.49 -4.36
N SER A 28 14.71 -9.23 -4.28
CA SER A 28 15.04 -10.26 -5.27
C SER A 28 14.00 -11.38 -5.32
N CYS A 29 13.52 -11.83 -4.15
CA CYS A 29 12.47 -12.84 -4.05
C CYS A 29 11.15 -12.35 -4.66
N VAL A 30 10.76 -11.10 -4.38
CA VAL A 30 9.57 -10.49 -4.98
C VAL A 30 9.74 -10.32 -6.49
N GLN A 31 10.91 -9.87 -6.95
CA GLN A 31 11.21 -9.70 -8.37
C GLN A 31 11.14 -11.04 -9.12
N GLU A 32 11.66 -12.13 -8.53
CA GLU A 32 11.53 -13.48 -9.09
C GLU A 32 10.07 -13.95 -9.18
N LYS A 33 9.24 -13.56 -8.21
CA LYS A 33 7.80 -13.86 -8.20
C LYS A 33 7.09 -13.13 -9.34
N ILE A 34 7.24 -11.80 -9.43
CA ILE A 34 6.50 -10.94 -10.37
C ILE A 34 7.01 -11.03 -11.82
N GLY A 35 8.26 -11.40 -12.01
CA GLY A 35 8.88 -11.52 -13.33
C GLY A 35 9.47 -10.20 -13.84
N ALA A 36 9.70 -10.13 -15.15
CA ALA A 36 10.31 -8.96 -15.77
C ALA A 36 9.38 -7.74 -15.73
N VAL A 37 9.92 -6.58 -15.36
CA VAL A 37 9.20 -5.30 -15.31
C VAL A 37 9.91 -4.24 -16.13
N GLU A 38 9.14 -3.29 -16.65
CA GLU A 38 9.69 -2.06 -17.21
C GLU A 38 9.91 -1.04 -16.09
N TRP A 39 11.06 -0.36 -16.13
CA TRP A 39 11.49 0.55 -15.07
C TRP A 39 11.32 2.01 -15.50
N TYR A 40 10.76 2.82 -14.60
CA TYR A 40 10.55 4.24 -14.80
C TYR A 40 11.06 5.05 -13.61
N ASP A 41 11.54 6.26 -13.87
CA ASP A 41 11.88 7.20 -12.79
C ASP A 41 10.62 7.92 -12.30
N SER A 42 10.57 8.27 -11.02
CA SER A 42 9.43 8.96 -10.40
C SER A 42 9.09 10.31 -11.02
N ASN A 43 10.07 10.95 -11.69
CA ASN A 43 9.88 12.21 -12.42
C ASN A 43 9.25 12.03 -13.81
N SER A 44 8.98 10.79 -14.23
CA SER A 44 8.31 10.48 -15.50
C SER A 44 6.83 10.84 -15.43
N ALA A 45 6.12 10.78 -16.56
CA ALA A 45 4.66 10.90 -16.59
C ALA A 45 3.97 9.63 -16.03
N LEU A 46 4.27 9.27 -14.77
CA LEU A 46 3.86 8.03 -14.12
C LEU A 46 2.35 7.82 -14.21
N ASN A 47 1.55 8.86 -13.98
CA ASN A 47 0.08 8.75 -14.08
C ASN A 47 -0.37 8.21 -15.44
N LYS A 48 0.25 8.66 -16.55
CA LYS A 48 -0.07 8.17 -17.88
C LYS A 48 0.41 6.72 -18.07
N ILE A 49 1.62 6.42 -17.62
CA ILE A 49 2.24 5.09 -17.72
C ILE A 49 1.40 4.06 -16.95
N LEU A 50 1.00 4.38 -15.72
CA LEU A 50 0.17 3.56 -14.86
C LEU A 50 -1.21 3.28 -15.48
N LEU A 51 -1.82 4.27 -16.13
CA LEU A 51 -3.09 4.12 -16.83
C LEU A 51 -2.98 3.23 -18.09
N GLU A 52 -1.83 3.21 -18.75
CA GLU A 52 -1.59 2.43 -19.97
C GLU A 52 -1.03 1.03 -19.68
N SER A 53 -0.51 0.79 -18.47
CA SER A 53 0.12 -0.48 -18.11
C SER A 53 -0.91 -1.57 -17.78
N SER A 54 -0.69 -2.77 -18.32
CA SER A 54 -1.54 -3.94 -18.07
C SER A 54 -0.95 -4.95 -17.07
N GLY A 55 0.19 -4.62 -16.46
CA GLY A 55 0.97 -5.51 -15.61
C GLY A 55 1.80 -4.76 -14.57
N TRP A 56 2.87 -5.39 -14.10
CA TRP A 56 3.81 -4.79 -13.17
C TRP A 56 4.75 -3.80 -13.86
N ILE A 57 4.97 -2.66 -13.22
CA ILE A 57 6.05 -1.72 -13.54
C ILE A 57 6.93 -1.53 -12.32
N GLY A 58 8.21 -1.26 -12.54
CA GLY A 58 9.14 -0.82 -11.51
C GLY A 58 9.25 0.71 -11.50
N VAL A 59 9.25 1.30 -10.33
CA VAL A 59 9.43 2.74 -10.14
C VAL A 59 10.70 2.98 -9.32
N ARG A 60 11.53 3.92 -9.78
CA ARG A 60 12.72 4.39 -9.09
C ARG A 60 12.49 5.81 -8.60
N THR A 61 12.49 5.99 -7.30
CA THR A 61 12.32 7.29 -6.66
C THR A 61 13.65 7.75 -6.09
N PRO A 62 14.26 8.83 -6.63
CA PRO A 62 15.43 9.43 -6.03
C PRO A 62 15.06 9.98 -4.65
N VAL A 63 15.75 9.54 -3.60
CA VAL A 63 15.58 10.08 -2.26
C VAL A 63 16.56 11.23 -2.10
N GLY A 64 16.01 12.44 -1.92
CA GLY A 64 16.80 13.60 -1.54
C GLY A 64 16.95 13.64 -0.03
N SER A 65 18.06 13.14 0.51
CA SER A 65 18.46 13.46 1.89
C SER A 65 19.82 14.15 1.86
N ALA A 66 20.03 15.09 2.78
CA ALA A 66 21.27 15.87 2.93
C ALA A 66 22.50 15.01 3.33
N ILE A 67 22.36 13.69 3.38
CA ILE A 67 23.33 12.75 3.96
C ILE A 67 23.83 11.76 2.90
N ASP A 68 23.00 11.37 1.91
CA ASP A 68 23.42 10.53 0.79
C ASP A 68 22.79 10.99 -0.54
N VAL A 69 23.55 11.79 -1.28
CA VAL A 69 23.18 12.23 -2.62
C VAL A 69 23.19 11.03 -3.56
N GLY A 70 22.01 10.56 -3.98
CA GLY A 70 21.85 9.54 -5.02
C GLY A 70 21.24 8.21 -4.58
N ALA A 71 20.72 8.10 -3.35
CA ALA A 71 19.92 6.96 -2.94
C ALA A 71 18.64 6.86 -3.79
N VAL A 72 18.27 5.64 -4.19
CA VAL A 72 17.06 5.35 -4.98
C VAL A 72 16.25 4.33 -4.19
N VAL A 73 14.99 4.64 -3.96
CA VAL A 73 14.00 3.67 -3.47
C VAL A 73 13.33 3.04 -4.67
N GLU A 74 13.28 1.71 -4.68
CA GLU A 74 12.62 0.94 -5.72
C GLU A 74 11.26 0.45 -5.19
N SER A 75 10.24 0.56 -6.04
CA SER A 75 8.91 0.01 -5.76
C SER A 75 8.33 -0.66 -7.00
N PHE A 76 7.32 -1.50 -6.79
CA PHE A 76 6.55 -2.11 -7.88
C PHE A 76 5.10 -1.63 -7.82
N SER A 77 4.52 -1.29 -8.96
CA SER A 77 3.09 -1.00 -9.08
C SER A 77 2.44 -1.91 -10.13
N TYR A 78 1.27 -2.45 -9.79
CA TYR A 78 0.48 -3.30 -10.66
C TYR A 78 -0.80 -2.58 -11.09
N ARG A 79 -1.00 -2.44 -12.40
CA ARG A 79 -2.22 -1.93 -13.06
C ARG A 79 -2.82 -0.70 -12.36
N ASN A 80 -2.19 0.46 -12.51
CA ASN A 80 -2.68 1.70 -11.92
C ASN A 80 -2.96 1.57 -10.40
N ASP A 81 -1.95 1.13 -9.67
CA ASP A 81 -1.96 1.02 -8.20
C ASP A 81 -3.09 0.16 -7.64
N TRP A 82 -3.47 -0.90 -8.36
CA TRP A 82 -4.30 -1.95 -7.76
C TRP A 82 -3.55 -2.63 -6.62
N VAL A 83 -2.24 -2.82 -6.80
CA VAL A 83 -1.30 -3.25 -5.78
C VAL A 83 0.00 -2.50 -5.97
N SER A 84 0.53 -1.93 -4.89
CA SER A 84 1.86 -1.31 -4.86
C SER A 84 2.71 -1.92 -3.75
N LEU A 85 3.98 -2.16 -4.04
CA LEU A 85 4.94 -2.82 -3.16
C LEU A 85 6.13 -1.89 -2.97
N ASP A 86 6.33 -1.41 -1.74
CA ASP A 86 7.42 -0.49 -1.40
C ASP A 86 8.49 -1.20 -0.57
N PHE A 87 9.75 -0.93 -0.89
CA PHE A 87 10.91 -1.55 -0.26
C PHE A 87 11.71 -0.51 0.53
N GLY A 88 12.14 -0.89 1.73
CA GLY A 88 12.84 -0.03 2.68
C GLY A 88 14.24 -0.56 2.97
N GLU A 89 14.69 -0.43 4.22
CA GLU A 89 16.00 -0.87 4.67
C GLU A 89 16.30 -2.33 4.26
N GLY A 90 17.52 -2.56 3.77
CA GLY A 90 17.95 -3.89 3.34
C GLY A 90 17.20 -4.45 2.13
N ASN A 91 16.48 -3.61 1.37
CA ASN A 91 15.62 -4.00 0.26
C ASN A 91 14.51 -4.98 0.70
N LYS A 92 13.94 -4.73 1.88
CA LYS A 92 12.85 -5.51 2.44
C LYS A 92 11.52 -4.87 2.10
N LEU A 93 10.55 -5.70 1.70
CA LEU A 93 9.17 -5.27 1.48
C LEU A 93 8.58 -4.84 2.83
N TYR A 94 8.38 -3.54 3.02
CA TYR A 94 7.89 -2.99 4.29
C TYR A 94 6.45 -2.49 4.18
N ARG A 95 5.95 -2.26 2.95
CA ARG A 95 4.58 -1.79 2.73
C ARG A 95 3.98 -2.40 1.47
N ILE A 96 2.74 -2.87 1.62
CA ILE A 96 1.87 -3.34 0.55
C ILE A 96 0.62 -2.48 0.56
N VAL A 97 0.37 -1.76 -0.52
CA VAL A 97 -0.82 -0.92 -0.69
C VAL A 97 -1.76 -1.59 -1.69
N VAL A 98 -3.05 -1.64 -1.37
CA VAL A 98 -4.09 -2.17 -2.27
C VAL A 98 -5.14 -1.12 -2.58
N GLY A 99 -5.48 -1.00 -3.86
CA GLY A 99 -6.43 0.01 -4.38
C GLY A 99 -7.66 -0.60 -5.05
N ARG A 100 -8.37 0.22 -5.86
CA ARG A 100 -9.72 -0.06 -6.41
C ARG A 100 -9.92 -1.41 -7.12
N GLY A 101 -8.87 -2.07 -7.59
CA GLY A 101 -8.97 -3.39 -8.22
C GLY A 101 -8.90 -4.58 -7.26
N TYR A 102 -8.53 -4.33 -6.00
CA TYR A 102 -8.45 -5.34 -4.96
C TYR A 102 -9.84 -5.68 -4.42
N GLN A 103 -10.09 -6.97 -4.22
CA GLN A 103 -11.39 -7.51 -3.79
C GLN A 103 -11.30 -8.30 -2.48
N GLY A 104 -10.07 -8.58 -2.02
CA GLY A 104 -9.81 -9.06 -0.68
C GLY A 104 -10.27 -8.05 0.38
N LYS A 105 -10.64 -8.57 1.55
CA LYS A 105 -11.24 -7.77 2.61
C LYS A 105 -10.39 -7.72 3.86
N PHE A 106 -10.48 -6.60 4.56
CA PHE A 106 -10.15 -6.48 5.97
C PHE A 106 -11.47 -6.37 6.73
N LYS A 107 -11.81 -7.38 7.55
CA LYS A 107 -13.16 -7.55 8.11
C LYS A 107 -14.23 -7.49 7.02
N VAL A 108 -14.97 -6.38 6.94
CA VAL A 108 -16.07 -6.15 6.00
C VAL A 108 -15.71 -5.16 4.89
N VAL A 109 -14.56 -4.47 4.99
CA VAL A 109 -14.17 -3.41 4.07
C VAL A 109 -13.13 -3.85 3.06
N MET A 110 -13.12 -3.17 1.91
CA MET A 110 -12.15 -3.25 0.84
C MET A 110 -12.08 -1.87 0.16
N PRO A 111 -11.11 -1.61 -0.74
CA PRO A 111 -11.12 -0.37 -1.52
C PRO A 111 -12.48 -0.13 -2.21
N GLY A 112 -13.00 1.09 -2.05
CA GLY A 112 -14.32 1.54 -2.49
C GLY A 112 -15.44 1.38 -1.45
N SER A 113 -15.21 0.68 -0.34
CA SER A 113 -16.13 0.61 0.80
C SER A 113 -16.19 1.95 1.54
N ASP A 114 -17.33 2.19 2.20
CA ASP A 114 -17.48 3.24 3.21
C ASP A 114 -16.57 2.93 4.42
N LEU A 115 -15.80 3.93 4.85
CA LEU A 115 -14.89 3.81 5.99
C LEU A 115 -15.66 3.51 7.29
N LEU A 116 -16.85 4.08 7.47
CA LEU A 116 -17.63 3.97 8.71
C LEU A 116 -18.08 2.52 9.00
N LEU A 117 -18.02 1.62 8.02
CA LEU A 117 -18.25 0.18 8.24
C LEU A 117 -17.23 -0.44 9.21
N LEU A 118 -16.09 0.23 9.46
CA LEU A 118 -15.12 -0.20 10.48
C LEU A 118 -15.52 0.18 11.90
N GLU A 119 -16.41 1.15 12.11
CA GLU A 119 -16.85 1.59 13.45
C GLU A 119 -17.59 0.48 14.22
N ASP A 120 -18.13 -0.52 13.51
CA ASP A 120 -18.70 -1.74 14.10
C ASP A 120 -17.65 -2.59 14.85
N PHE A 121 -16.36 -2.39 14.56
CA PHE A 121 -15.25 -3.21 15.06
C PHE A 121 -14.18 -2.40 15.80
N TYR A 122 -13.96 -1.14 15.40
CA TYR A 122 -12.82 -0.34 15.82
C TYR A 122 -13.21 1.12 16.05
N GLU A 123 -12.49 1.81 16.92
CA GLU A 123 -12.49 3.27 16.92
C GLU A 123 -11.59 3.76 15.77
N LEU A 124 -11.96 4.86 15.14
CA LEU A 124 -11.24 5.46 14.01
C LEU A 124 -10.56 6.74 14.46
N ASP A 125 -9.27 6.87 14.16
CA ASP A 125 -8.49 8.07 14.41
C ASP A 125 -7.85 8.57 13.11
N PHE A 126 -7.84 9.88 12.91
CA PHE A 126 -7.27 10.49 11.70
C PHE A 126 -5.86 11.00 12.00
N ASN A 127 -4.86 10.45 11.33
CA ASN A 127 -3.49 10.91 11.37
C ASN A 127 -3.30 12.06 10.37
N ASP A 128 -3.17 13.29 10.88
CA ASP A 128 -3.02 14.51 10.09
C ASP A 128 -1.61 14.69 9.49
N VAL A 129 -0.65 13.85 9.87
CA VAL A 129 0.71 13.86 9.31
C VAL A 129 0.75 13.13 7.97
N ASP A 130 0.06 12.00 7.87
CA ASP A 130 0.09 11.11 6.70
C ASP A 130 -1.22 11.07 5.91
N ASP A 131 -2.22 11.86 6.32
CA ASP A 131 -3.54 11.95 5.71
C ASP A 131 -4.26 10.59 5.61
N GLU A 132 -4.17 9.80 6.68
CA GLU A 132 -4.71 8.44 6.74
C GLU A 132 -5.48 8.18 8.05
N PHE A 133 -6.32 7.16 8.02
CA PHE A 133 -7.03 6.66 9.19
C PHE A 133 -6.31 5.47 9.79
N LEU A 134 -6.14 5.54 11.11
CA LEU A 134 -5.69 4.46 11.98
C LEU A 134 -6.91 3.86 12.68
N ILE A 135 -6.77 2.61 13.13
CA ILE A 135 -7.83 1.90 13.86
C ILE A 135 -7.34 1.54 15.26
N ILE A 136 -8.25 1.62 16.23
CA ILE A 136 -7.97 1.37 17.64
C ILE A 136 -8.89 0.24 18.11
N GLU A 137 -8.34 -0.75 18.80
CA GLU A 137 -9.07 -1.84 19.44
C GLU A 137 -8.68 -1.86 20.94
N ASN A 138 -9.68 -1.85 21.83
CA ASN A 138 -9.45 -1.86 23.28
C ASN A 138 -8.51 -0.75 23.81
N GLY A 139 -8.50 0.42 23.15
CA GLY A 139 -7.68 1.57 23.53
C GLY A 139 -6.23 1.53 23.04
N GLU A 140 -5.87 0.54 22.22
CA GLU A 140 -4.54 0.42 21.59
C GLU A 140 -4.66 0.52 20.06
N TYR A 141 -3.70 1.19 19.43
CA TYR A 141 -3.63 1.24 17.98
C TYR A 141 -3.32 -0.15 17.42
N ILE A 142 -4.07 -0.58 16.42
CA ILE A 142 -3.72 -1.75 15.64
C ILE A 142 -2.63 -1.36 14.65
N GLU A 143 -1.41 -1.78 14.94
CA GLU A 143 -0.27 -1.55 14.07
C GLU A 143 -0.37 -2.35 12.76
N GLY A 144 0.32 -1.85 11.75
CA GLY A 144 0.53 -2.56 10.49
C GLY A 144 -0.66 -2.54 9.53
N VAL A 145 -1.66 -1.69 9.77
CA VAL A 145 -2.72 -1.38 8.81
C VAL A 145 -3.14 0.09 8.92
N SER A 146 -3.37 0.75 7.80
CA SER A 146 -3.95 2.09 7.73
C SER A 146 -4.83 2.25 6.48
N PHE A 147 -5.71 3.25 6.48
CA PHE A 147 -6.74 3.46 5.47
C PHE A 147 -6.67 4.87 4.91
N ILE A 148 -6.49 5.00 3.60
CA ILE A 148 -6.49 6.29 2.91
C ILE A 148 -7.81 6.43 2.18
N THR A 149 -8.48 7.56 2.37
CA THR A 149 -9.79 7.84 1.78
C THR A 149 -9.73 8.83 0.62
N ASP A 150 -10.84 8.97 -0.10
CA ASP A 150 -11.03 9.94 -1.17
C ASP A 150 -11.04 11.41 -0.70
N TYR A 151 -11.35 11.66 0.58
CA TYR A 151 -11.41 13.01 1.14
C TYR A 151 -10.19 13.39 1.99
N ARG A 152 -9.48 12.42 2.59
CA ARG A 152 -8.25 12.66 3.36
C ARG A 152 -8.42 13.74 4.43
N ALA A 153 -9.50 13.63 5.22
CA ALA A 153 -9.83 14.59 6.26
C ALA A 153 -10.42 13.87 7.48
N PRO A 154 -10.40 14.49 8.68
CA PRO A 154 -11.09 13.94 9.84
C PRO A 154 -12.60 13.78 9.59
N LEU A 155 -13.23 12.78 10.24
CA LEU A 155 -14.66 12.47 10.10
C LEU A 155 -15.59 13.60 10.56
N GLU A 156 -15.10 14.51 11.43
CA GLU A 156 -15.86 15.70 11.85
C GLU A 156 -16.06 16.73 10.72
N TYR A 157 -15.20 16.72 9.70
CA TYR A 157 -15.30 17.60 8.53
C TYR A 157 -16.05 16.94 7.38
N GLU A 158 -15.80 15.66 7.14
CA GLU A 158 -16.52 14.87 6.13
C GLU A 158 -16.73 13.45 6.67
N SER A 159 -17.97 13.06 6.94
CA SER A 159 -18.28 11.75 7.48
C SER A 159 -18.42 10.66 6.41
N ASN A 160 -18.73 11.04 5.17
CA ASN A 160 -19.00 10.09 4.08
C ASN A 160 -17.76 9.93 3.20
N GLN A 161 -16.83 9.12 3.67
CA GLN A 161 -15.56 8.88 2.99
C GLN A 161 -15.46 7.43 2.53
N LYS A 162 -14.97 7.22 1.31
CA LYS A 162 -14.68 5.90 0.78
C LYS A 162 -13.20 5.62 0.87
N ILE A 163 -12.88 4.38 1.22
CA ILE A 163 -11.50 3.90 1.22
C ILE A 163 -10.99 3.90 -0.23
N GLU A 164 -9.98 4.70 -0.54
CA GLU A 164 -9.26 4.62 -1.81
C GLU A 164 -8.20 3.53 -1.76
N LEU A 165 -7.43 3.49 -0.66
CA LEU A 165 -6.31 2.58 -0.49
C LEU A 165 -6.32 1.97 0.92
N ILE A 166 -5.89 0.72 1.02
CA ILE A 166 -5.56 0.08 2.29
C ILE A 166 -4.06 -0.22 2.27
N SER A 167 -3.36 0.22 3.31
CA SER A 167 -1.93 0.02 3.51
C SER A 167 -1.72 -1.08 4.54
N VAL A 168 -0.98 -2.12 4.21
CA VAL A 168 -0.47 -3.13 5.16
C VAL A 168 1.04 -2.96 5.25
N HIS A 169 1.58 -2.77 6.45
CA HIS A 169 2.95 -2.32 6.61
C HIS A 169 3.61 -2.80 7.89
N ASP A 170 4.94 -2.73 7.92
CA ASP A 170 5.77 -2.96 9.10
C ASP A 170 6.92 -1.95 9.05
N TRP A 171 6.82 -0.92 9.88
CA TRP A 171 7.78 0.19 9.91
C TRP A 171 9.16 -0.22 10.44
N SER A 172 9.31 -1.41 11.02
CA SER A 172 10.63 -1.92 11.42
C SER A 172 11.53 -2.26 10.23
N PHE A 173 10.96 -2.35 9.02
CA PHE A 173 11.69 -2.56 7.76
C PHE A 173 11.81 -1.30 6.90
N GLN A 174 11.37 -0.13 7.39
CA GLN A 174 11.41 1.12 6.62
C GLN A 174 12.83 1.67 6.47
#